data_AF-A0ABD4ZN19-F1
#
_entry.id   AF-A0ABD4ZN19-F1
#
_cell.length_a   1.000
_cell.length_b   1.000
_cell.length_c   1.000
_cell.angle_alpha   90.00
_cell.angle_beta   90.00
_cell.angle_gamma   90.00
#
_symmetry.space_group_name_H-M   'P 1'
#
loop_
_entity.id
_entity.type
_entity.pdbx_description
1 polymer ?
#
loop_
_entity_poly.entity_id
_entity_poly.type
_entity_poly.pdbx_seq_one_letter_code
_entity_poly.pdbx_strand_id
1 'polypeptide(L)'
;GLDSYRLIAGDSDGLPGITIDRFGNFLVLQLLSAGAEYQRAALISALQTLYPECSIYDRSDVAVRKKEGMELTQGPVTGEL
;
A
#
# COMPACT_ATOMS: atom_id res chain seq x y z
N GLY A 1 -12.41 -14.45 13.54
CA GLY A 1 -10.97 -14.35 13.23
C GLY A 1 -10.49 -12.95 13.54
N LEU A 2 -9.22 -12.64 13.29
CA LEU A 2 -8.74 -11.25 13.34
C LEU A 2 -9.29 -10.47 12.15
N ASP A 3 -9.75 -9.25 12.40
CA ASP A 3 -10.32 -8.36 11.37
C ASP A 3 -9.30 -7.31 10.89
N SER A 4 -8.10 -7.29 11.47
CA SER A 4 -7.04 -6.36 11.09
C SER A 4 -5.68 -6.98 11.32
N TYR A 5 -4.78 -6.81 10.35
CA TYR A 5 -3.44 -7.41 10.35
C TYR A 5 -2.57 -6.80 9.25
N ARG A 6 -1.25 -6.98 9.36
CA ARG A 6 -0.33 -6.69 8.26
C ARG A 6 -0.47 -7.75 7.18
N LEU A 7 -0.88 -7.34 6.00
CA LEU A 7 -1.04 -8.22 4.84
C LEU A 7 0.28 -8.41 4.10
N ILE A 8 1.09 -7.34 3.98
CA ILE A 8 2.41 -7.37 3.34
C ILE A 8 3.40 -6.58 4.19
N ALA A 9 4.53 -7.21 4.54
CA ALA A 9 5.60 -6.71 5.39
C ALA A 9 6.92 -6.52 4.63
N GLY A 10 6.86 -5.91 3.44
CA GLY A 10 8.03 -5.51 2.68
C GLY A 10 8.91 -6.69 2.25
N ASP A 11 10.20 -6.60 2.55
CA ASP A 11 11.22 -7.57 2.15
C ASP A 11 10.91 -8.99 2.63
N SER A 12 10.33 -9.12 3.84
CA SER A 12 10.01 -10.42 4.44
C SER A 12 8.98 -11.23 3.63
N ASP A 13 8.13 -10.54 2.86
CA ASP A 13 7.11 -11.14 2.00
C ASP A 13 7.50 -11.08 0.50
N GLY A 14 8.75 -10.75 0.19
CA GLY A 14 9.26 -10.71 -1.18
C GLY A 14 8.81 -9.49 -1.98
N LEU A 15 8.30 -8.44 -1.32
CA LEU A 15 7.87 -7.19 -1.96
C LEU A 15 8.60 -5.98 -1.36
N PRO A 16 9.89 -5.79 -1.69
CA PRO A 16 10.70 -4.71 -1.14
C PRO A 16 10.09 -3.32 -1.25
N GLY A 17 10.02 -2.61 -0.13
CA GLY A 17 9.46 -1.27 -0.05
C GLY A 17 7.94 -1.18 -0.16
N ILE A 18 7.21 -2.29 -0.10
CA ILE A 18 5.74 -2.31 -0.07
C ILE A 18 5.26 -2.81 1.30
N THR A 19 4.54 -1.96 2.02
CA THR A 19 3.79 -2.37 3.22
C THR A 19 2.30 -2.23 2.93
N ILE A 20 1.52 -3.23 3.33
CA ILE A 20 0.05 -3.17 3.29
C ILE A 20 -0.51 -3.65 4.62
N ASP A 21 -1.27 -2.78 5.27
CA ASP A 21 -2.04 -3.12 6.47
C ASP A 21 -3.53 -3.21 6.12
N ARG A 22 -4.20 -4.25 6.61
CA ARG A 22 -5.64 -4.45 6.45
C ARG A 22 -6.37 -4.04 7.74
N PHE A 23 -7.42 -3.24 7.58
CA PHE A 23 -8.36 -2.86 8.64
C PHE A 23 -9.80 -3.09 8.16
N GLY A 24 -10.38 -4.25 8.48
CA GLY A 24 -11.69 -4.65 7.95
C GLY A 24 -11.69 -4.68 6.42
N ASN A 25 -12.48 -3.78 5.82
CA ASN A 25 -12.59 -3.57 4.37
C ASN A 25 -11.66 -2.48 3.83
N PHE A 26 -10.65 -2.05 4.58
CA PHE A 26 -9.64 -1.10 4.12
C PHE A 26 -8.28 -1.76 3.94
N LEU A 27 -7.63 -1.43 2.83
CA LEU A 27 -6.22 -1.71 2.57
C LEU A 27 -5.45 -0.39 2.58
N VAL A 28 -4.51 -0.25 3.52
CA VAL A 28 -3.67 0.93 3.67
C VAL A 28 -2.28 0.62 3.15
N LEU A 29 -1.85 1.33 2.10
CA LEU A 29 -0.57 1.10 1.43
C LEU A 29 0.48 2.09 1.92
N GLN A 30 1.72 1.61 1.97
CA GLN A 30 2.90 2.46 1.99
C GLN A 30 3.88 1.96 0.92
N LEU A 31 4.16 2.82 -0.05
CA LEU A 31 5.18 2.57 -1.07
C LEU A 31 6.40 3.38 -0.67
N LEU A 32 7.50 2.70 -0.33
CA LEU A 32 8.63 3.31 0.36
C LEU A 32 9.93 3.29 -0.45
N SER A 33 9.95 2.56 -1.58
CA SER A 33 11.07 2.50 -2.52
C SER A 33 10.64 3.02 -3.91
N ALA A 34 11.60 3.46 -4.72
CA ALA A 34 11.32 3.85 -6.11
C ALA A 34 10.71 2.71 -6.93
N GLY A 35 11.12 1.46 -6.66
CA GLY A 35 10.55 0.28 -7.29
C GLY A 35 9.08 0.04 -6.90
N ALA A 36 8.74 0.22 -5.62
CA ALA A 36 7.36 0.12 -5.14
C ALA A 36 6.46 1.17 -5.81
N GLU A 37 6.94 2.43 -5.90
CA GLU A 37 6.23 3.51 -6.58
C GLU A 37 6.04 3.23 -8.07
N TYR A 38 7.09 2.78 -8.76
CA TYR A 38 7.03 2.41 -10.17
C TYR A 38 5.98 1.33 -10.46
N GLN A 39 5.83 0.37 -9.55
CA GLN A 39 4.87 -0.74 -9.67
C GLN A 39 3.46 -0.41 -9.14
N ARG A 40 3.19 0.83 -8.71
CA ARG A 40 1.91 1.25 -8.10
C ARG A 40 0.69 0.77 -8.89
N ALA A 41 0.67 1.00 -10.21
CA ALA A 41 -0.50 0.65 -11.03
C ALA A 41 -0.75 -0.86 -11.07
N ALA A 42 0.31 -1.67 -11.22
CA ALA A 42 0.21 -3.12 -11.22
C ALA A 42 -0.24 -3.65 -9.84
N LEU A 43 0.30 -3.07 -8.76
CA LEU A 43 -0.08 -3.42 -7.39
C LEU A 43 -1.56 -3.12 -7.13
N ILE A 44 -2.03 -1.91 -7.45
CA ILE A 44 -3.44 -1.52 -7.26
C ILE A 44 -4.36 -2.45 -8.05
N SER A 45 -4.03 -2.76 -9.32
CA SER A 45 -4.83 -3.67 -10.14
C SER A 45 -4.91 -5.08 -9.53
N ALA A 46 -3.80 -5.59 -8.97
CA ALA A 46 -3.80 -6.88 -8.29
C ALA A 46 -4.65 -6.85 -7.02
N LEU A 47 -4.56 -5.80 -6.21
CA LEU A 47 -5.36 -5.64 -5.00
C LEU A 47 -6.84 -5.55 -5.32
N GLN A 48 -7.24 -4.78 -6.33
CA GLN A 48 -8.64 -4.69 -6.76
C GLN A 48 -9.18 -6.04 -7.26
N THR A 49 -8.34 -6.86 -7.90
CA THR A 49 -8.72 -8.20 -8.37
C THR A 49 -8.91 -9.18 -7.21
N LEU A 50 -8.03 -9.14 -6.22
CA LEU A 50 -8.02 -10.08 -5.09
C LEU A 50 -8.95 -9.65 -3.94
N TYR A 51 -9.19 -8.35 -3.80
CA TYR A 51 -9.96 -7.73 -2.72
C TYR A 51 -10.98 -6.73 -3.29
N PRO A 52 -11.94 -7.18 -4.12
CA PRO A 52 -12.86 -6.27 -4.84
C PRO A 52 -13.76 -5.42 -3.92
N GLU A 53 -14.02 -5.89 -2.70
CA GLU A 53 -14.88 -5.22 -1.72
C GLU A 53 -14.11 -4.26 -0.78
N CYS A 54 -12.79 -4.12 -0.98
CA CYS A 54 -11.96 -3.29 -0.12
C CYS A 54 -11.67 -1.93 -0.72
N SER A 55 -11.82 -0.88 0.10
CA SER A 55 -11.32 0.45 -0.20
C SER A 55 -9.80 0.49 -0.03
N ILE A 56 -9.12 1.30 -0.84
CA ILE A 56 -7.67 1.40 -0.86
C ILE A 56 -7.28 2.84 -0.50
N TYR A 57 -6.37 2.99 0.47
CA TYR A 57 -5.87 4.29 0.92
C TYR A 57 -4.34 4.31 0.92
N ASP A 58 -3.73 5.41 0.47
CA ASP A 58 -2.29 5.62 0.46
C ASP A 58 -1.83 6.39 1.70
N ARG A 59 -0.88 5.84 2.45
CA ARG A 59 -0.17 6.44 3.59
C ARG A 59 1.34 6.46 3.36
N SER A 60 1.74 6.76 2.14
CA SER A 60 3.13 7.01 1.73
C SER A 60 3.61 8.41 2.15
N ASP A 61 3.11 8.97 3.25
CA ASP A 61 3.50 10.27 3.84
C ASP A 61 4.69 10.14 4.81
N VAL A 62 5.58 9.17 4.56
CA VAL A 62 6.69 8.81 5.47
C VAL A 62 8.02 9.36 4.97
N ALA A 63 8.81 9.95 5.88
CA ALA A 63 10.08 10.62 5.57
C ALA A 63 11.11 9.77 4.82
N VAL A 64 11.02 8.44 4.90
CA VAL A 64 11.93 7.52 4.18
C VAL A 64 11.89 7.71 2.66
N ARG A 65 10.74 8.10 2.10
CA ARG A 65 10.61 8.37 0.65
C ARG A 65 11.52 9.48 0.14
N LYS A 66 11.85 10.46 0.99
CA LYS A 66 12.80 11.52 0.64
C LYS A 66 14.21 10.96 0.39
N LYS A 67 14.59 9.84 1.01
CA LYS A 67 15.87 9.17 0.75
C LYS A 67 15.94 8.56 -0.64
N GLU A 68 14.78 8.21 -1.19
CA GLU A 68 14.61 7.71 -2.56
C GLU A 68 14.36 8.85 -3.58
N GLY A 69 14.41 10.12 -3.14
CA GLY A 69 14.10 11.27 -3.99
C GLY A 69 12.63 11.40 -4.39
N MET A 70 11.72 10.76 -3.65
CA MET A 70 10.29 10.77 -3.95
C MET A 70 9.53 11.77 -3.08
N GLU A 71 8.50 12.38 -3.67
CA GLU A 71 7.52 13.19 -2.94
C GLU A 71 6.69 12.34 -1.98
N LEU A 72 6.25 12.97 -0.89
CA LEU A 72 5.30 12.37 0.05
C LEU A 72 3.90 12.40 -0.57
N THR A 73 3.14 11.32 -0.41
CA THR A 73 1.78 11.23 -0.93
C THR A 73 0.87 10.51 0.06
N GLN A 74 -0.37 10.95 0.15
CA GLN A 74 -1.41 10.30 0.92
C GLN A 74 -2.79 10.62 0.36
N GLY A 75 -3.75 9.74 0.59
CA GLY A 75 -5.14 9.97 0.20
C GLY A 75 -5.87 8.71 -0.25
N PRO A 76 -7.18 8.83 -0.52
CA PRO A 76 -7.95 7.73 -1.08
C PRO A 76 -7.43 7.38 -2.47
N VAL A 77 -7.26 6.08 -2.73
CA VAL A 77 -6.86 5.54 -4.04
C VAL A 77 -8.08 4.99 -4.76
N THR A 78 -8.89 4.17 -4.09
CA THR A 78 -10.15 3.62 -4.61
C THR A 78 -11.16 3.39 -3.50
N GLY A 79 -12.45 3.41 -3.84
CA GLY A 79 -13.54 3.17 -2.90
C GLY A 79 -13.90 4.41 -2.06
N GLU A 80 -14.75 4.21 -1.07
CA GLU A 80 -15.22 5.25 -0.16
C GLU A 80 -14.51 5.14 1.20
N LEU A 81 -14.38 6.27 1.89
CA LEU A 81 -13.76 6.43 3.22
C LEU A 81 -14.77 6.26 4.35
#